data_AF-A0A1H1MZD0-F1
#
_entry.id   AF-A0A1H1MZD0-F1
#
_cell.length_a   1.000
_cell.length_b   1.000
_cell.length_c   1.000
_cell.angle_alpha   90.00
_cell.angle_beta   90.00
_cell.angle_gamma   90.00
#
_symmetry.space_group_name_H-M   'P 1'
#
loop_
_entity.id
_entity.type
_entity.pdbx_description
1 polymer ?
#
loop_
_entity_poly.entity_id
_entity_poly.type
_entity_poly.pdbx_seq_one_letter_code
_entity_poly.pdbx_strand_id
1 'polypeptide(L)'
;MKTANRLPQVLLISMMLLFLSPIQGWTQEKRIKKPKRKSKIASVDNFVNHSFELYHKVFVYDSLIKAEVEVPVEIEDELMERAERDVDSLWQEVPDIAEDISDAPFMRQAKATFNLNRTKNALKFCMMAVKTYFVGTEEDEEEGN
;
A
#
# COMPACT_ATOMS: atom_id res chain seq x y z
N MET A 1 -42.38 35.12 32.71
CA MET A 1 -41.78 34.01 31.95
C MET A 1 -40.44 34.47 31.40
N LYS A 2 -39.31 33.94 31.89
CA LYS A 2 -37.97 34.27 31.38
C LYS A 2 -37.71 33.44 30.13
N THR A 3 -37.81 34.04 28.96
CA THR A 3 -37.31 33.44 27.72
C THR A 3 -35.79 33.44 27.78
N ALA A 4 -35.22 32.35 28.28
CA ALA A 4 -33.78 32.15 28.27
C ALA A 4 -33.31 32.20 26.81
N ASN A 5 -32.45 33.17 26.48
CA ASN A 5 -31.85 33.30 25.16
C ASN A 5 -31.03 32.04 24.86
N ARG A 6 -31.67 31.07 24.21
CA ARG A 6 -31.06 29.78 23.83
C ARG A 6 -30.18 29.90 22.59
N LEU A 7 -30.27 31.01 21.85
CA LEU A 7 -29.45 31.31 20.67
C LEU A 7 -27.94 31.18 20.92
N PRO A 8 -27.33 31.86 21.93
CA PRO A 8 -25.89 31.74 22.18
C PRO A 8 -25.49 30.32 22.59
N GLN A 9 -26.36 29.59 23.28
CA GLN A 9 -26.10 28.22 23.72
C GLN A 9 -26.15 27.23 22.55
N VAL A 10 -27.09 27.42 21.62
CA VAL A 10 -27.17 26.63 20.37
C VAL A 10 -25.98 26.93 19.45
N LEU A 11 -25.55 28.19 19.36
CA LEU A 11 -24.35 28.57 18.60
C LEU A 11 -23.08 27.94 19.17
N LEU A 12 -22.93 27.93 20.50
CA LEU A 12 -21.81 27.29 21.18
C LEU A 12 -21.79 25.77 20.96
N ILE A 13 -22.94 25.11 21.04
CA ILE A 13 -23.07 23.67 20.80
C ILE A 13 -22.77 23.34 19.32
N SER A 14 -23.26 24.15 18.38
CA SER A 14 -22.99 24.01 16.95
C SER A 14 -21.49 24.15 16.64
N MET A 15 -20.82 25.16 17.23
CA MET A 15 -19.38 25.36 17.07
C MET A 15 -18.57 24.20 17.68
N MET A 16 -19.00 23.67 18.83
CA MET A 16 -18.37 22.52 19.46
C MET A 16 -18.55 21.23 18.63
N LEU A 17 -19.71 21.04 17.98
CA LEU A 17 -19.95 19.91 17.08
C LEU A 17 -19.08 19.98 15.81
N LEU A 18 -18.81 21.17 15.27
CA LEU A 18 -17.87 21.34 14.14
C LEU A 18 -16.43 20.94 14.51
N PHE A 19 -15.99 21.22 15.74
CA PHE A 19 -14.68 20.80 16.27
C PHE A 19 -14.59 19.30 16.57
N LEU A 20 -15.73 18.65 16.87
CA LEU A 20 -15.84 17.21 17.10
C LEU A 20 -16.03 16.41 15.81
N SER A 21 -16.37 17.08 14.70
CA SER A 21 -16.31 16.42 13.41
C SER A 21 -14.87 15.97 13.20
N PRO A 22 -14.62 14.69 12.90
CA PRO A 22 -13.28 14.26 12.60
C PRO A 22 -12.85 15.07 11.39
N ILE A 23 -11.95 16.03 11.61
CA ILE A 23 -11.09 16.52 10.54
C ILE A 23 -10.49 15.22 10.01
N GLN A 24 -10.97 14.77 8.85
CA GLN A 24 -10.40 13.64 8.14
C GLN A 24 -9.00 14.12 7.75
N GLY A 25 -8.09 14.07 8.72
CA GLY A 25 -6.70 14.38 8.49
C GLY A 25 -6.31 13.46 7.37
N TRP A 26 -5.83 14.04 6.28
CA TRP A 26 -5.16 13.34 5.21
C TRP A 26 -3.87 12.75 5.79
N THR A 27 -4.02 11.73 6.64
CA THR A 27 -2.88 10.97 7.13
C THR A 27 -2.49 10.08 5.98
N GLN A 28 -1.29 10.28 5.46
CA GLN A 28 -0.69 9.41 4.46
C GLN A 28 -0.93 7.95 4.87
N GLU A 29 -1.43 7.13 3.93
CA GLU A 29 -1.66 5.71 4.19
C GLU A 29 -0.41 5.09 4.81
N LYS A 30 -0.61 4.39 5.93
CA LYS A 30 0.50 3.87 6.71
C LYS A 30 1.29 2.85 5.87
N ARG A 31 2.49 3.24 5.44
CA ARG A 31 3.41 2.42 4.67
C ARG A 31 3.58 1.02 5.26
N ILE A 32 3.47 0.00 4.41
CA ILE A 32 3.72 -1.39 4.76
C ILE A 32 5.22 -1.53 5.07
N LYS A 33 5.53 -1.99 6.28
CA LYS A 33 6.93 -2.14 6.71
C LYS A 33 7.47 -3.50 6.29
N LYS A 34 8.66 -3.47 5.68
CA LYS A 34 9.46 -4.67 5.38
C LYS A 34 9.65 -5.54 6.63
N PRO A 35 9.65 -6.88 6.50
CA PRO A 35 9.98 -7.76 7.61
C PRO A 35 11.33 -7.40 8.24
N LYS A 36 11.34 -7.19 9.57
CA LYS A 36 12.55 -6.80 10.31
C LYS A 36 13.58 -7.92 10.42
N ARG A 37 13.12 -9.17 10.40
CA ARG A 37 13.96 -10.36 10.60
C ARG A 37 13.94 -11.20 9.33
N LYS A 38 15.13 -11.63 8.93
CA LYS A 38 15.34 -12.58 7.84
C LYS A 38 14.75 -13.95 8.16
N SER A 39 14.25 -14.65 7.15
CA SER A 39 13.77 -16.04 7.25
C SER A 39 14.94 -17.01 7.40
N LYS A 40 16.14 -16.62 6.94
CA LYS A 40 17.34 -17.46 6.79
C LYS A 40 17.19 -18.50 5.67
N ILE A 41 16.40 -18.15 4.66
CA ILE A 41 16.28 -18.85 3.38
C ILE A 41 16.58 -17.79 2.31
N ALA A 42 17.64 -18.00 1.51
CA ALA A 42 18.21 -16.94 0.69
C ALA A 42 17.25 -16.49 -0.42
N SER A 43 16.66 -17.42 -1.16
CA SER A 43 15.62 -17.16 -2.18
C SER A 43 14.47 -16.32 -1.60
N VAL A 44 13.91 -16.72 -0.46
CA VAL A 44 12.86 -15.97 0.23
C VAL A 44 13.31 -14.57 0.63
N ASP A 45 14.49 -14.45 1.25
CA ASP A 45 14.98 -13.16 1.73
C ASP A 45 15.30 -12.20 0.56
N ASN A 46 15.75 -12.72 -0.59
CA ASN A 46 15.96 -11.96 -1.82
C ASN A 46 14.64 -11.50 -2.43
N PHE A 47 13.68 -12.41 -2.59
CA PHE A 47 12.35 -12.09 -3.10
C PHE A 47 11.64 -11.03 -2.25
N VAL A 48 11.75 -11.14 -0.92
CA VAL A 48 11.25 -10.11 0.02
C VAL A 48 11.97 -8.78 -0.20
N ASN A 49 13.27 -8.76 -0.52
CA ASN A 49 13.98 -7.52 -0.77
C ASN A 49 13.51 -6.85 -2.06
N HIS A 50 13.55 -7.56 -3.18
CA HIS A 50 13.16 -7.04 -4.49
C HIS A 50 11.68 -6.62 -4.52
N SER A 51 10.80 -7.40 -3.89
CA SER A 51 9.38 -7.04 -3.79
C SER A 51 9.16 -5.74 -3.00
N PHE A 52 9.94 -5.50 -1.95
CA PHE A 52 9.85 -4.26 -1.17
C PHE A 52 10.53 -3.07 -1.86
N GLU A 53 11.45 -3.30 -2.80
CA GLU A 53 12.01 -2.27 -3.67
C GLU A 53 10.99 -1.83 -4.71
N LEU A 54 10.34 -2.76 -5.41
CA LEU A 54 9.20 -2.49 -6.30
C LEU A 54 8.10 -1.72 -5.55
N TYR A 55 7.68 -2.24 -4.38
CA TYR A 55 6.70 -1.57 -3.52
C TYR A 55 7.12 -0.15 -3.14
N HIS A 56 8.41 0.09 -2.85
CA HIS A 56 8.85 1.43 -2.52
C HIS A 56 8.68 2.39 -3.68
N LYS A 57 9.06 1.98 -4.90
CA LYS A 57 8.94 2.78 -6.11
C LYS A 57 7.47 3.13 -6.36
N VAL A 58 6.59 2.13 -6.38
CA VAL A 58 5.15 2.33 -6.62
C VAL A 58 4.50 3.17 -5.53
N PHE A 59 4.86 2.97 -4.25
CA PHE A 59 4.33 3.77 -3.14
C PHE A 59 4.74 5.25 -3.22
N VAL A 60 5.98 5.53 -3.67
CA VAL A 60 6.44 6.92 -3.85
C VAL A 60 5.65 7.58 -4.98
N TYR A 61 5.49 6.88 -6.10
CA TYR A 61 4.67 7.36 -7.21
C TYR A 61 3.22 7.66 -6.78
N ASP A 62 2.54 6.69 -6.16
CA ASP A 62 1.19 6.85 -5.60
C ASP A 62 1.11 8.04 -4.62
N SER A 63 2.14 8.23 -3.77
CA SER A 63 2.19 9.35 -2.83
C SER A 63 2.35 10.72 -3.52
N LEU A 64 3.09 10.79 -4.63
CA LEU A 64 3.27 12.03 -5.41
C LEU A 64 1.98 12.41 -6.14
N ILE A 65 1.33 11.44 -6.78
CA ILE A 65 0.05 11.64 -7.45
C ILE A 65 -1.03 12.06 -6.44
N LYS A 66 -1.13 11.39 -5.28
CA LYS A 66 -2.04 11.79 -4.19
C LYS A 66 -1.74 13.17 -3.62
N ALA A 67 -0.51 13.66 -3.76
CA ALA A 67 -0.11 15.01 -3.36
C ALA A 67 -0.32 16.06 -4.47
N GLU A 68 -0.96 15.69 -5.59
CA GLU A 68 -1.22 16.54 -6.75
C GLU A 68 0.06 17.12 -7.37
N VAL A 69 1.17 16.39 -7.25
CA VAL A 69 2.45 16.74 -7.88
C VAL A 69 2.47 16.14 -9.28
N GLU A 70 2.61 16.99 -10.31
CA GLU A 70 2.83 16.53 -11.68
C GLU A 70 4.15 15.74 -11.76
N VAL A 71 4.04 14.47 -12.13
CA VAL A 71 5.18 13.63 -12.47
C VAL A 71 5.39 13.76 -13.99
N PRO A 72 6.58 14.19 -14.46
CA PRO A 72 6.83 14.28 -15.90
C PRO A 72 6.67 12.90 -16.57
N VAL A 73 6.08 12.88 -17.77
CA VAL A 73 5.77 11.64 -18.52
C VAL A 73 7.02 10.78 -18.73
N GLU A 74 8.18 11.40 -18.96
CA GLU A 74 9.44 10.69 -19.14
C GLU A 74 9.85 9.89 -17.89
N ILE A 75 9.51 10.39 -16.70
CA ILE A 75 9.76 9.72 -15.43
C ILE A 75 8.74 8.60 -15.19
N GLU A 76 7.48 8.80 -15.61
CA GLU A 76 6.46 7.75 -15.56
C GLU A 76 6.83 6.55 -16.43
N ASP A 77 7.25 6.80 -17.67
CA ASP A 77 7.68 5.76 -18.61
C ASP A 77 8.89 4.99 -18.07
N GLU A 78 9.89 5.70 -17.54
CA GLU A 78 11.06 5.08 -16.91
C GLU A 78 10.69 4.24 -15.68
N LEU A 79 9.75 4.73 -14.86
CA LEU A 79 9.23 3.99 -13.70
C LEU A 79 8.50 2.73 -14.14
N MET A 80 7.72 2.78 -15.21
CA MET A 80 7.00 1.63 -15.76
C MET A 80 7.96 0.57 -16.29
N GLU A 81 8.93 0.95 -17.13
CA GLU A 81 9.93 0.02 -17.68
C GLU A 81 10.75 -0.65 -16.56
N ARG A 82 11.08 0.10 -15.50
CA ARG A 82 11.75 -0.46 -14.32
C ARG A 82 10.83 -1.38 -13.52
N ALA A 83 9.54 -1.05 -13.38
CA ALA A 83 8.58 -1.89 -12.67
C ALA A 83 8.32 -3.21 -13.40
N GLU A 84 8.21 -3.20 -14.72
CA GLU A 84 8.10 -4.41 -15.54
C GLU A 84 9.30 -5.33 -15.33
N ARG A 85 10.53 -4.79 -15.42
CA ARG A 85 11.76 -5.57 -15.15
C ARG A 85 11.81 -6.13 -13.74
N ASP A 86 11.39 -5.36 -12.73
CA ASP A 86 11.32 -5.83 -11.35
C ASP A 86 10.32 -7.00 -11.23
N VAL A 87 9.16 -6.93 -11.88
CA VAL A 87 8.15 -7.99 -11.88
C VAL A 87 8.67 -9.26 -12.56
N ASP A 88 9.32 -9.13 -13.72
CA ASP A 88 9.92 -10.26 -14.42
C ASP A 88 10.99 -10.95 -13.57
N SER A 89 11.85 -10.19 -12.89
CA SER A 89 12.83 -10.72 -11.96
C SER A 89 12.17 -11.47 -10.81
N LEU A 90 11.09 -10.91 -10.23
CA LEU A 90 10.36 -11.57 -9.16
C LEU A 90 9.77 -12.91 -9.60
N TRP A 91 9.26 -12.99 -10.84
CA TRP A 91 8.71 -14.23 -11.38
C TRP A 91 9.76 -15.33 -11.50
N GLN A 92 10.99 -14.98 -11.89
CA GLN A 92 12.11 -15.92 -12.01
C GLN A 92 12.55 -16.50 -10.65
N GLU A 93 12.33 -15.78 -9.54
CA GLU A 93 12.70 -16.23 -8.20
C GLU A 93 11.67 -17.19 -7.57
N VAL A 94 10.43 -17.25 -8.09
CA VAL A 94 9.34 -18.04 -7.48
C VAL A 94 9.62 -19.54 -7.38
N PRO A 95 10.16 -20.22 -8.41
CA PRO A 95 10.44 -21.66 -8.34
C PRO A 95 11.40 -22.01 -7.19
N ASP A 96 12.51 -21.28 -7.10
CA ASP A 96 13.56 -21.51 -6.09
C ASP A 96 13.04 -21.30 -4.66
N ILE A 97 12.10 -20.38 -4.47
CA ILE A 97 11.46 -20.13 -3.16
C ILE A 97 10.70 -21.37 -2.67
N ALA A 98 9.95 -22.02 -3.57
CA ALA A 98 9.11 -23.16 -3.18
C ALA A 98 9.99 -24.35 -2.75
N GLU A 99 11.01 -24.66 -3.54
CA GLU A 99 11.98 -25.73 -3.28
C GLU A 99 12.75 -25.48 -1.97
N ASP A 100 13.32 -24.29 -1.82
CA ASP A 100 14.11 -23.93 -0.64
C ASP A 100 13.28 -23.90 0.66
N ILE A 101 12.00 -23.52 0.59
CA ILE A 101 11.12 -23.60 1.76
C ILE A 101 10.88 -25.05 2.14
N SER A 102 10.60 -25.95 1.21
CA SER A 102 10.34 -27.36 1.54
C SER A 102 11.54 -28.03 2.22
N ASP A 103 12.76 -27.69 1.81
CA ASP A 103 13.98 -28.28 2.35
C ASP A 103 14.45 -27.66 3.68
N ALA A 104 13.88 -26.52 4.06
CA ALA A 104 14.29 -25.81 5.26
C ALA A 104 13.68 -26.43 6.55
N PRO A 105 14.36 -26.33 7.72
CA PRO A 105 13.76 -26.70 8.99
C PRO A 105 12.50 -25.90 9.32
N PHE A 106 11.52 -26.52 10.00
CA PHE A 106 10.20 -25.94 10.34
C PHE A 106 10.24 -24.49 10.83
N MET A 107 11.18 -24.13 11.72
CA MET A 107 11.30 -22.77 12.25
C MET A 107 11.68 -21.73 11.19
N ARG A 108 12.45 -22.11 10.16
CA ARG A 108 12.77 -21.23 9.02
C ARG A 108 11.60 -21.13 8.06
N GLN A 109 10.91 -22.25 7.80
CA GLN A 109 9.66 -22.27 7.02
C GLN A 109 8.62 -21.30 7.61
N ALA A 110 8.36 -21.38 8.92
CA ALA A 110 7.41 -20.50 9.59
C ALA A 110 7.77 -19.01 9.44
N LYS A 111 9.06 -18.66 9.55
CA LYS A 111 9.54 -17.29 9.33
C LYS A 111 9.42 -16.87 7.86
N ALA A 112 9.72 -17.76 6.93
CA ALA A 112 9.56 -17.53 5.50
C ALA A 112 8.10 -17.25 5.16
N THR A 113 7.16 -18.08 5.62
CA THR A 113 5.72 -17.87 5.44
C THR A 113 5.27 -16.51 5.98
N PHE A 114 5.73 -16.11 7.17
CA PHE A 114 5.39 -14.80 7.73
C PHE A 114 5.94 -13.64 6.88
N ASN A 115 7.18 -13.76 6.42
CA ASN A 115 7.83 -12.75 5.56
C ASN A 115 7.13 -12.65 4.20
N LEU A 116 6.78 -13.79 3.58
CA LEU A 116 6.05 -13.87 2.33
C LEU A 116 4.64 -13.30 2.46
N ASN A 117 3.93 -13.52 3.56
CA ASN A 117 2.60 -12.94 3.76
C ASN A 117 2.64 -11.40 3.82
N ARG A 118 3.66 -10.81 4.45
CA ARG A 118 3.88 -9.35 4.40
C ARG A 118 4.20 -8.87 2.99
N THR A 119 5.01 -9.64 2.27
CA THR A 119 5.42 -9.34 0.90
C THR A 119 4.23 -9.37 -0.05
N LYS A 120 3.35 -10.37 0.08
CA LYS A 120 2.06 -10.45 -0.61
C LYS A 120 1.23 -9.18 -0.45
N ASN A 121 1.14 -8.61 0.74
CA ASN A 121 0.39 -7.37 0.96
C ASN A 121 1.04 -6.17 0.25
N ALA A 122 2.38 -6.11 0.21
CA ALA A 122 3.11 -5.07 -0.52
C ALA A 122 2.91 -5.18 -2.04
N LEU A 123 2.99 -6.40 -2.59
CA LEU A 123 2.71 -6.64 -4.02
C LEU A 123 1.24 -6.39 -4.37
N LYS A 124 0.31 -6.71 -3.48
CA LYS A 124 -1.12 -6.37 -3.66
C LYS A 124 -1.32 -4.86 -3.78
N PHE A 125 -0.64 -4.06 -2.95
CA PHE A 125 -0.67 -2.60 -3.09
C PHE A 125 -0.16 -2.16 -4.48
N CYS A 126 0.95 -2.74 -4.95
CA CYS A 126 1.50 -2.42 -6.26
C CYS A 126 0.49 -2.72 -7.38
N MET A 127 -0.14 -3.89 -7.33
CA MET A 127 -1.17 -4.28 -8.30
C MET A 127 -2.38 -3.33 -8.28
N MET A 128 -2.83 -2.92 -7.09
CA MET A 128 -3.94 -1.96 -6.97
C MET A 128 -3.57 -0.61 -7.56
N ALA A 129 -2.39 -0.08 -7.24
CA ALA A 129 -1.91 1.17 -7.81
C ALA A 129 -1.82 1.10 -9.34
N VAL A 130 -1.30 -0.01 -9.88
CA VAL A 130 -1.25 -0.21 -11.34
C VAL A 130 -2.65 -0.20 -11.96
N LYS A 131 -3.61 -0.91 -11.35
CA LYS A 131 -5.01 -0.93 -11.82
C LYS A 131 -5.60 0.48 -11.81
N THR A 132 -5.37 1.25 -10.74
CA THR A 132 -5.89 2.61 -10.58
C THR A 132 -5.33 3.57 -11.62
N TYR A 133 -4.02 3.54 -11.88
CA TYR A 133 -3.37 4.58 -12.68
C TYR A 133 -3.21 4.24 -14.17
N PHE A 134 -3.11 2.96 -14.53
CA PHE A 134 -2.72 2.57 -15.89
C PHE A 134 -3.76 1.73 -16.63
N VAL A 135 -4.58 0.97 -15.91
CA VAL A 135 -5.65 0.16 -16.53
C VAL A 135 -6.98 0.92 -16.56
N GLY A 136 -7.15 1.90 -15.66
CA GLY A 136 -8.44 2.51 -15.38
C GLY A 136 -9.28 1.56 -14.52
N THR A 137 -9.87 2.07 -13.45
CA THR A 137 -10.90 1.33 -12.71
C THR A 137 -12.17 1.32 -13.53
N GLU A 138 -12.43 0.23 -14.26
CA GLU A 138 -13.82 -0.18 -14.53
C GLU A 138 -14.48 -0.52 -13.18
N GLU A 139 -14.91 0.51 -12.46
CA GLU A 139 -15.85 0.45 -11.35
C GLU A 139 -16.90 1.54 -11.60
N ASP A 140 -17.53 1.45 -12.77
CA ASP A 140 -18.93 1.85 -12.94
C ASP A 140 -19.76 0.56 -12.92
N GLU A 141 -20.82 0.57 -12.11
CA GLU A 141 -21.94 -0.41 -12.07
C GLU A 141 -21.78 -1.67 -11.19
N GLU A 142 -21.90 -1.51 -9.87
CA GLU A 142 -22.82 -2.35 -9.10
C GLU A 142 -23.95 -1.48 -8.53
N GLU A 143 -25.02 -1.48 -9.32
CA GLU A 143 -26.40 -1.03 -9.14
C GLU A 143 -26.88 -0.77 -7.70
N GLY A 144 -27.22 0.50 -7.46
CA GLY A 144 -28.41 0.81 -6.70
C GLY A 144 -29.64 0.62 -7.58
N ASN A 145 -30.46 -0.39 -7.25
CA ASN A 145 -31.90 -0.40 -7.51
C ASN A 145 -32.62 -1.12 -6.35
#